data_AF-A0A7R9UXX8-F1
#
_entry.id   AF-A0A7R9UXX8-F1
#
_cell.length_a   1.000
_cell.length_b   1.000
_cell.length_c   1.000
_cell.angle_alpha   90.00
_cell.angle_beta   90.00
_cell.angle_gamma   90.00
#
_symmetry.space_group_name_H-M   'P 1'
#
loop_
_entity.id
_entity.type
_entity.pdbx_description
1 polymer ?
#
loop_
_entity_poly.entity_id
_entity_poly.type
_entity_poly.pdbx_seq_one_letter_code
_entity_poly.pdbx_strand_id
1 'polypeptide(L)'
;MRALLAQVPGLHRAVWPAPHVHASVALAMAVGTKLRERRKDLTRFRRQLLRHADGGESALDWLDGGGVSAVPPLADDAPLLLVLHTITATTREAYGLAPLLLAARARGWRPAVHVRRACG
;
A
#
# COMPACT_ATOMS: atom_id res chain seq x y z
N MET A 1 2.60 13.83 -26.85
CA MET A 1 1.58 12.78 -26.60
C MET A 1 1.20 11.98 -27.85
N ARG A 2 0.84 12.61 -28.99
CA ARG A 2 0.48 11.89 -30.24
C ARG A 2 1.56 10.93 -30.77
N ALA A 3 2.83 11.32 -30.73
CA ALA A 3 3.94 10.47 -31.17
C ALA A 3 4.15 9.21 -30.29
N LEU A 4 3.74 9.26 -29.02
CA LEU A 4 3.83 8.11 -28.10
C LEU A 4 2.69 7.12 -28.35
N LEU A 5 1.48 7.64 -28.61
CA LEU A 5 0.30 6.83 -28.96
C LEU A 5 0.44 6.14 -30.32
N ALA A 6 1.21 6.71 -31.25
CA ALA A 6 1.50 6.10 -32.55
C ALA A 6 2.39 4.85 -32.44
N GLN A 7 3.19 4.72 -31.37
CA GLN A 7 4.08 3.58 -31.15
C GLN A 7 3.38 2.36 -30.56
N VAL A 8 2.13 2.51 -30.09
CA VAL A 8 1.38 1.42 -29.44
C VAL A 8 0.02 1.25 -30.13
N PRO A 9 -0.03 0.59 -31.30
CA PRO A 9 -1.25 0.39 -32.09
C PRO A 9 -2.42 -0.22 -31.29
N GLY A 10 -2.09 -1.05 -30.29
CA GLY A 10 -3.07 -1.68 -29.40
C GLY A 10 -3.93 -0.70 -28.58
N LEU A 11 -3.45 0.51 -28.31
CA LEU A 11 -4.23 1.54 -27.60
C LEU A 11 -5.36 2.14 -28.43
N HIS A 12 -5.32 1.99 -29.76
CA HIS A 12 -6.39 2.42 -30.66
C HIS A 12 -7.49 1.36 -30.81
N ARG A 13 -7.27 0.14 -30.33
CA ARG A 13 -8.26 -0.92 -30.37
C ARG A 13 -9.25 -0.71 -29.22
N ALA A 14 -10.50 -0.41 -29.56
CA ALA A 14 -11.57 -0.38 -28.59
C ALA A 14 -11.70 -1.77 -27.94
N VAL A 15 -11.38 -1.87 -26.65
CA VAL A 15 -11.60 -3.09 -25.88
C VAL A 15 -13.01 -3.02 -25.32
N TRP A 16 -13.91 -3.83 -25.88
CA TRP A 16 -15.18 -4.12 -25.22
C TRP A 16 -14.93 -5.22 -24.19
N PRO A 17 -15.14 -4.96 -22.88
CA PRO A 17 -15.09 -6.05 -21.91
C PRO A 17 -16.19 -7.04 -22.30
N ALA A 18 -15.80 -8.28 -22.62
CA ALA A 18 -16.76 -9.31 -22.96
C ALA A 18 -17.78 -9.46 -21.79
N PRO A 19 -19.07 -9.74 -22.05
CA PRO A 19 -20.07 -9.86 -20.99
C PRO A 19 -19.75 -10.95 -19.94
N HIS A 20 -18.81 -11.85 -20.21
CA HIS A 20 -18.33 -12.88 -19.27
C HIS A 20 -17.19 -12.40 -18.35
N VAL A 21 -16.83 -11.12 -18.38
CA VAL A 21 -15.84 -10.45 -17.52
C VAL A 21 -16.26 -10.41 -16.03
N HIS A 22 -17.42 -10.99 -15.69
CA HIS A 22 -17.80 -11.36 -14.32
C HIS A 22 -16.77 -12.27 -13.62
N ALA A 23 -15.95 -13.02 -14.37
CA ALA A 23 -14.82 -13.80 -13.86
C ALA A 23 -13.44 -13.14 -14.09
N SER A 24 -13.40 -11.88 -14.55
CA SER A 24 -12.12 -11.22 -14.76
C SER A 24 -11.48 -10.90 -13.41
N VAL A 25 -10.19 -11.22 -13.30
CA VAL A 25 -9.36 -10.81 -12.16
C VAL A 25 -9.47 -9.29 -11.94
N ALA A 26 -9.61 -8.51 -13.01
CA ALA A 26 -9.80 -7.07 -12.93
C ALA A 26 -11.09 -6.67 -12.18
N LEU A 27 -12.24 -7.31 -12.48
CA LEU A 27 -13.49 -7.06 -11.77
C LEU A 27 -13.45 -7.60 -10.35
N ALA A 28 -12.88 -8.79 -10.14
CA ALA A 28 -12.71 -9.38 -8.81
C ALA A 28 -11.82 -8.50 -7.92
N MET A 29 -10.73 -7.95 -8.48
CA MET A 29 -9.88 -6.97 -7.80
C MET A 29 -10.66 -5.68 -7.55
N ALA A 30 -11.38 -5.11 -8.53
CA ALA A 30 -12.15 -3.88 -8.32
C ALA A 30 -13.24 -4.02 -7.24
N VAL A 31 -13.96 -5.15 -7.23
CA VAL A 31 -14.97 -5.48 -6.20
C VAL A 31 -14.30 -5.73 -4.85
N GLY A 32 -13.21 -6.49 -4.83
CA GLY A 32 -12.40 -6.74 -3.64
C GLY A 32 -11.87 -5.44 -3.01
N THR A 33 -11.30 -4.54 -3.82
CA THR A 33 -10.82 -3.23 -3.38
C THR A 33 -11.95 -2.37 -2.84
N LYS A 34 -13.11 -2.30 -3.51
CA LYS A 34 -14.30 -1.56 -3.01
C LYS A 34 -14.85 -2.12 -1.70
N LEU A 35 -14.93 -3.44 -1.56
CA LEU A 35 -15.33 -4.10 -0.31
C LEU A 35 -14.31 -3.81 0.81
N ARG A 36 -13.02 -3.72 0.47
CA ARG A 36 -11.96 -3.40 1.41
C ARG A 36 -11.95 -1.92 1.81
N GLU A 37 -12.19 -1.01 0.89
CA GLU A 37 -12.37 0.43 1.19
C GLU A 37 -13.55 0.66 2.13
N ARG A 38 -14.64 -0.11 1.99
CA ARG A 38 -15.76 -0.10 2.95
C ARG A 38 -15.35 -0.57 4.34
N ARG A 39 -14.40 -1.50 4.44
CA ARG A 39 -13.72 -1.86 5.69
C ARG A 39 -12.56 -0.91 5.92
N LYS A 40 -12.91 0.34 6.22
CA LYS A 40 -11.97 1.40 6.57
C LYS A 40 -11.05 0.89 7.67
N ASP A 41 -9.85 0.46 7.28
CA ASP A 41 -8.86 -0.04 8.21
C ASP A 41 -8.45 1.14 9.09
N LEU A 42 -8.84 1.11 10.36
CA LEU A 42 -8.64 2.21 11.31
C LEU A 42 -7.16 2.34 11.74
N THR A 43 -6.26 1.63 11.06
CA THR A 43 -4.83 1.70 11.26
C THR A 43 -4.31 3.07 10.83
N ARG A 44 -3.92 3.87 11.82
CA ARG A 44 -3.26 5.16 11.59
C ARG A 44 -1.80 4.91 11.32
N PHE A 45 -1.23 5.65 10.37
CA PHE A 45 0.18 5.58 10.04
C PHE A 45 0.82 6.97 10.21
N ARG A 46 1.99 7.01 10.83
CA ARG A 46 2.85 8.18 10.87
C ARG A 46 3.89 8.05 9.77
N ARG A 47 3.84 8.93 8.78
CA ARG A 47 4.80 8.96 7.66
C ARG A 47 6.09 9.67 8.07
N GLN A 48 7.22 9.06 7.72
CA GLN A 48 8.55 9.65 7.80
C GLN A 48 9.17 9.67 6.39
N LEU A 49 9.45 10.86 5.86
CA LEU A 49 10.12 11.02 4.57
C LEU A 49 11.62 10.72 4.70
N LEU A 50 12.15 10.05 3.68
CA LEU A 50 13.56 9.74 3.49
C LEU A 50 14.03 10.45 2.23
N ARG A 51 15.01 11.34 2.38
CA ARG A 51 15.64 12.05 1.26
C ARG A 51 16.89 11.32 0.83
N HIS A 52 17.00 11.07 -0.46
CA HIS A 52 18.12 10.39 -1.10
C HIS A 52 19.11 11.40 -1.67
N ALA A 53 20.35 10.97 -1.89
CA ALA A 53 21.42 11.84 -2.40
C ALA A 53 21.14 12.39 -3.81
N ASP A 54 20.34 11.69 -4.60
CA ASP A 54 19.89 12.09 -5.94
C ASP A 54 18.71 13.07 -5.93
N GLY A 55 18.31 13.56 -4.75
CA GLY A 55 17.14 14.42 -4.57
C GLY A 55 15.81 13.65 -4.63
N GLY A 56 15.84 12.33 -4.83
CA GLY A 56 14.66 11.49 -4.74
C GLY A 56 14.14 11.39 -3.30
N GLU A 57 12.86 11.09 -3.16
CA GLU A 57 12.23 10.86 -1.85
C GLU A 57 11.57 9.48 -1.81
N SER A 58 11.74 8.76 -0.70
CA SER A 58 10.90 7.62 -0.31
C SER A 58 10.32 7.87 1.09
N ALA A 59 9.52 6.95 1.62
CA ALA A 59 8.99 7.11 2.97
C ALA A 59 8.93 5.80 3.75
N LEU A 60 8.91 5.93 5.07
CA LEU A 60 8.53 4.88 5.99
C LEU A 60 7.21 5.27 6.64
N ASP A 61 6.22 4.40 6.51
CA ASP A 61 4.96 4.54 7.22
C ASP A 61 4.99 3.65 8.46
N TRP A 62 5.09 4.30 9.61
CA TRP A 62 5.07 3.65 10.91
C TRP A 62 3.64 3.42 11.35
N LEU A 63 3.31 2.22 11.84
CA LEU A 63 2.00 2.02 12.45
C LEU A 63 1.91 2.89 13.71
N ASP A 64 1.02 3.89 13.68
CA ASP A 64 0.80 4.80 14.77
C ASP A 64 -0.13 4.14 15.79
N GLY A 65 0.24 4.16 17.07
CA GLY A 65 -0.50 3.46 18.14
C GLY A 65 -1.94 3.97 18.34
N GLY A 66 -2.31 5.08 17.69
CA GLY A 66 -3.58 5.78 17.88
C GLY A 66 -4.82 5.18 17.19
N GLY A 67 -4.73 4.01 16.55
CA GLY A 67 -5.88 3.35 15.91
C GLY A 67 -6.56 2.27 16.76
N VAL A 68 -5.84 1.67 17.70
CA VAL A 68 -6.35 0.63 18.60
C VAL A 68 -5.74 0.90 19.97
N SER A 69 -6.54 1.49 20.85
CA SER A 69 -6.21 2.00 22.19
C SER A 69 -5.73 0.93 23.21
N ALA A 70 -5.14 -0.19 22.76
CA ALA A 70 -4.87 -1.35 23.60
C ALA A 70 -3.44 -1.88 23.54
N VAL A 71 -2.52 -1.25 22.76
CA VAL A 71 -1.13 -1.74 22.71
C VAL A 71 -0.17 -0.75 23.35
N PRO A 72 0.58 -1.16 24.39
CA PRO A 72 1.54 -0.29 25.05
C PRO A 72 2.59 0.28 24.07
N PRO A 73 3.17 1.45 24.40
CA PRO A 73 4.32 1.97 23.67
C PRO A 73 5.43 0.91 23.70
N LEU A 74 6.10 0.70 22.57
CA LEU A 74 7.25 -0.20 22.51
C LEU A 74 8.51 0.61 22.77
N ALA A 75 9.45 -0.02 23.47
CA ALA A 75 10.77 0.55 23.68
C ALA A 75 11.51 0.74 22.34
N ASP A 76 12.46 1.68 22.33
CA ASP A 76 13.22 2.04 21.14
C ASP A 76 14.22 0.97 20.68
N ASP A 77 14.46 -0.04 21.51
CA ASP A 77 15.28 -1.21 21.23
C ASP A 77 14.46 -2.44 20.76
N ALA A 78 13.12 -2.33 20.74
CA ALA A 78 12.26 -3.40 20.27
C ALA A 78 12.55 -3.77 18.80
N PRO A 79 12.43 -5.06 18.43
CA PRO A 79 12.74 -5.51 17.07
C PRO A 79 11.87 -4.82 16.02
N LEU A 80 12.48 -4.46 14.88
CA LEU A 80 11.82 -3.78 13.76
C LEU A 80 11.36 -4.82 12.72
N LEU A 81 10.07 -4.79 12.38
CA LEU A 81 9.55 -5.45 11.18
C LEU A 81 9.46 -4.42 10.06
N LEU A 82 10.35 -4.50 9.07
CA LEU A 82 10.29 -3.67 7.87
C LEU A 82 9.63 -4.44 6.73
N VAL A 83 8.45 -3.98 6.30
CA VAL A 83 7.74 -4.56 5.15
C VAL A 83 8.15 -3.82 3.88
N LEU A 84 8.71 -4.57 2.93
CA LEU A 84 9.03 -4.12 1.59
C LEU A 84 7.96 -4.66 0.64
N HIS A 85 7.11 -3.78 0.14
CA HIS A 85 6.10 -4.15 -0.84
C HIS A 85 6.60 -3.94 -2.27
N THR A 86 5.85 -4.46 -3.23
CA THR A 86 6.17 -4.35 -4.67
C THR A 86 5.77 -2.98 -5.25
N ILE A 87 5.95 -2.82 -6.56
CA ILE A 87 6.02 -1.52 -7.28
C ILE A 87 4.81 -0.59 -7.12
N THR A 88 3.58 -1.10 -6.96
CA THR A 88 2.37 -0.26 -6.88
C THR A 88 1.77 -0.16 -5.49
N ALA A 89 2.30 -0.87 -4.50
CA ALA A 89 1.66 -0.88 -3.21
C ALA A 89 1.87 0.44 -2.45
N THR A 90 0.88 0.78 -1.64
CA THR A 90 0.93 1.85 -0.66
C THR A 90 0.27 1.35 0.62
N THR A 91 0.52 2.03 1.73
CA THR A 91 -0.17 1.76 2.99
C THR A 91 -1.68 2.04 2.92
N ARG A 92 -2.14 2.88 1.98
CA ARG A 92 -3.56 3.14 1.73
C ARG A 92 -4.25 2.07 0.88
N GLU A 93 -3.54 1.47 -0.07
CA GLU A 93 -4.12 0.45 -0.98
C GLU A 93 -4.10 -0.97 -0.40
N ALA A 94 -3.65 -1.10 0.86
CA ALA A 94 -3.90 -2.19 1.78
C ALA A 94 -4.05 -3.56 1.12
N TYR A 95 -2.94 -4.18 0.72
CA TYR A 95 -2.84 -5.60 0.35
C TYR A 95 -2.98 -6.53 1.59
N GLY A 96 -3.72 -6.14 2.62
CA GLY A 96 -3.88 -6.92 3.85
C GLY A 96 -2.68 -6.84 4.77
N LEU A 97 -1.92 -5.75 4.70
CA LEU A 97 -0.80 -5.52 5.59
C LEU A 97 -1.26 -5.26 7.02
N ALA A 98 -2.39 -4.57 7.24
CA ALA A 98 -2.82 -4.21 8.58
C ALA A 98 -2.94 -5.39 9.57
N PRO A 99 -3.56 -6.55 9.24
CA PRO A 99 -3.52 -7.73 10.11
C PRO A 99 -2.10 -8.19 10.46
N LEU A 100 -1.17 -8.18 9.49
CA LEU A 100 0.23 -8.53 9.71
C LEU A 100 0.92 -7.53 10.65
N LEU A 101 0.74 -6.23 10.41
CA LEU A 101 1.38 -5.19 11.22
C LEU A 101 0.82 -5.19 12.65
N LEU A 102 -0.49 -5.38 12.82
CA LEU A 102 -1.12 -5.53 14.13
C LEU A 102 -0.64 -6.79 14.85
N ALA A 103 -0.50 -7.92 14.14
CA ALA A 103 0.01 -9.17 14.71
C ALA A 103 1.49 -9.09 15.10
N ALA A 104 2.30 -8.32 14.37
CA ALA A 104 3.69 -8.02 14.73
C ALA A 104 3.75 -7.10 15.95
N ARG A 105 2.91 -6.07 15.97
CA ARG A 105 2.81 -5.13 17.10
C ARG A 105 2.40 -5.83 18.39
N ALA A 106 1.43 -6.75 18.32
CA ALA A 106 1.02 -7.58 19.46
C ALA A 106 2.13 -8.51 19.99
N ARG A 107 3.15 -8.82 19.17
CA ARG A 107 4.34 -9.59 19.56
C ARG A 107 5.48 -8.73 20.08
N GLY A 108 5.28 -7.42 20.25
CA GLY A 108 6.33 -6.52 20.71
C GLY A 108 7.27 -6.02 19.62
N TRP A 109 6.86 -6.07 18.35
CA TRP A 109 7.67 -5.58 17.23
C TRP A 109 7.20 -4.19 16.80
N ARG A 110 8.13 -3.39 16.28
CA ARG A 110 7.85 -2.09 15.66
C ARG A 110 7.64 -2.30 14.16
N PRO A 111 6.40 -2.33 13.65
CA PRO A 111 6.15 -2.42 12.22
C PRO A 111 6.37 -1.08 11.50
N ALA A 112 7.09 -1.14 10.38
CA ALA A 112 7.21 -0.05 9.42
C ALA A 112 7.01 -0.59 8.00
N VAL A 113 6.37 0.20 7.14
CA VAL A 113 6.21 -0.12 5.72
C VAL A 113 7.05 0.84 4.89
N HIS A 114 7.93 0.31 4.05
CA HIS A 114 8.66 1.13 3.08
C HIS A 114 7.75 1.47 1.91
N VAL A 115 7.51 2.76 1.72
CA VAL A 115 6.76 3.31 0.60
C VAL A 115 7.73 3.60 -0.55
N ARG A 116 7.30 3.25 -1.76
CA ARG A 116 8.03 3.49 -3.02
C ARG A 116 8.48 4.96 -3.15
N ARG A 117 9.48 5.18 -4.00
CA ARG A 117 9.94 6.52 -4.38
C ARG A 117 8.80 7.36 -4.98
N ALA A 118 8.95 8.68 -4.92
CA ALA A 118 7.95 9.66 -5.36
C ALA A 118 6.63 9.55 -4.58
N CYS A 119 6.75 9.55 -3.25
CA CYS A 119 5.63 9.43 -2.30
C CYS A 119 5.38 10.69 -1.45
N GLY A 120 6.03 11.80 -1.81
CA GLY A 120 5.84 13.14 -1.25
C GLY A 120 4.70 13.89 -1.93
#